data_AF-A0AA96LH66-F1
#
_entry.id   AF-A0AA96LH66-F1
#
_cell.length_a   1.000
_cell.length_b   1.000
_cell.length_c   1.000
_cell.angle_alpha   90.00
_cell.angle_beta   90.00
_cell.angle_gamma   90.00
#
_symmetry.space_group_name_H-M   'P 1'
#
loop_
_entity.id
_entity.type
_entity.pdbx_description
1 polymer ?
#
loop_
_entity_poly.entity_id
_entity_poly.type
_entity_poly.pdbx_seq_one_letter_code
_entity_poly.pdbx_strand_id
1 'polypeptide(L)' 'MTKVVLNVKGMSCGHCVNSVEGAVKNLGAAAKVDLAAGSVAVEFDENAVTLETIKEAIEDQGYDVVS' A
#
# COMPACT_ATOMS: atom_id res chain seq x y z
N MET A 1 -9.01 -13.94 1.17
CA MET A 1 -8.56 -12.84 0.30
C MET A 1 -9.44 -11.64 0.59
N THR A 2 -8.85 -10.63 1.19
CA THR A 2 -9.51 -9.42 1.67
C THR A 2 -8.95 -8.24 0.92
N LYS A 3 -9.83 -7.32 0.54
CA LYS A 3 -9.49 -6.16 -0.27
C LYS A 3 -9.85 -4.87 0.44
N VAL A 4 -8.90 -3.95 0.50
CA VAL A 4 -9.03 -2.65 1.15
C VAL A 4 -8.49 -1.58 0.23
N VAL A 5 -8.98 -0.35 0.40
CA VAL A 5 -8.41 0.82 -0.27
C VAL A 5 -7.88 1.74 0.81
N LEU A 6 -6.59 2.03 0.72
CA LEU A 6 -5.87 2.89 1.63
C LEU A 6 -5.64 4.25 0.99
N ASN A 7 -5.88 5.34 1.71
CA ASN A 7 -5.48 6.65 1.23
C ASN A 7 -4.04 6.92 1.65
N VAL A 8 -3.20 7.33 0.70
CA VAL A 8 -1.76 7.49 0.92
C VAL A 8 -1.31 8.86 0.43
N LYS A 9 -0.67 9.62 1.31
CA LYS A 9 -0.15 10.96 1.04
C LYS A 9 1.35 10.92 0.76
N GLY A 10 1.83 11.93 0.03
CA GLY A 10 3.26 12.06 -0.34
C GLY A 10 3.63 11.40 -1.67
N MET A 11 2.74 10.60 -2.26
CA MET A 11 2.93 10.06 -3.62
C MET A 11 2.74 11.17 -4.65
N SER A 12 3.77 11.43 -5.46
CA SER A 12 3.77 12.55 -6.43
C SER A 12 4.31 12.18 -7.81
N CYS A 13 4.88 10.98 -8.00
CA CYS A 13 5.46 10.54 -9.26
C CYS A 13 5.35 9.02 -9.45
N GLY A 14 5.58 8.54 -10.67
CA GLY A 14 5.55 7.10 -11.00
C GLY A 14 6.55 6.25 -10.21
N HIS A 15 7.64 6.83 -9.70
CA HIS A 15 8.54 6.12 -8.78
C HIS A 15 7.85 5.69 -7.48
N CYS A 16 6.88 6.48 -6.99
CA CYS A 16 6.13 6.17 -5.78
C CYS A 16 5.31 4.89 -5.94
N VAL A 17 4.80 4.64 -7.15
CA VAL A 17 4.00 3.45 -7.48
C VAL A 17 4.83 2.19 -7.23
N ASN A 18 6.01 2.11 -7.83
CA ASN A 18 6.87 0.93 -7.71
C ASN A 18 7.35 0.69 -6.27
N SER A 19 7.65 1.74 -5.50
CA SER A 19 8.07 1.59 -4.10
C SER A 19 6.95 1.01 -3.24
N VAL A 20 5.75 1.58 -3.33
CA VAL A 20 4.59 1.15 -2.55
C VAL A 20 4.16 -0.26 -2.95
N GLU A 21 4.00 -0.52 -4.25
CA GLU A 21 3.58 -1.85 -4.73
C GLU A 21 4.63 -2.92 -4.41
N GLY A 22 5.92 -2.58 -4.51
CA GLY A 22 7.02 -3.46 -4.15
C GLY A 22 7.06 -3.81 -2.67
N ALA A 23 6.88 -2.82 -1.79
CA ALA A 23 6.86 -3.02 -0.34
C ALA A 23 5.71 -3.94 0.08
N VAL A 24 4.50 -3.70 -0.42
CA VAL A 24 3.33 -4.54 -0.13
C VAL A 24 3.50 -5.96 -0.71
N LYS A 25 4.11 -6.08 -1.89
CA LYS A 25 4.40 -7.37 -2.52
C LYS A 25 5.37 -8.23 -1.71
N ASN A 26 6.36 -7.63 -1.05
CA ASN A 26 7.27 -8.37 -0.17
C ASN A 26 6.58 -9.01 1.04
N LEU A 27 5.41 -8.50 1.42
CA LEU A 27 4.58 -9.08 2.47
C LEU A 27 3.67 -10.23 1.97
N GLY A 28 3.73 -10.56 0.67
CA GLY A 28 2.82 -11.54 0.05
C GLY A 28 1.43 -10.99 -0.26
N ALA A 29 1.25 -9.67 -0.22
CA ALA A 29 0.02 -8.99 -0.62
C ALA A 29 0.15 -8.37 -2.02
N ALA A 30 -0.96 -8.11 -2.70
CA ALA A 30 -0.97 -7.38 -3.96
C ALA A 30 -1.42 -5.93 -3.71
N ALA A 31 -0.73 -4.96 -4.28
CA ALA A 31 -1.13 -3.56 -4.24
C ALA A 31 -1.29 -2.98 -5.65
N LYS A 32 -2.20 -2.02 -5.78
CA LYS A 32 -2.38 -1.21 -6.97
C LYS A 32 -2.53 0.26 -6.60
N VAL A 33 -1.59 1.09 -7.04
CA VAL A 33 -1.59 2.53 -6.73
C VAL A 33 -2.40 3.31 -7.75
N ASP A 34 -3.25 4.21 -7.27
CA ASP A 34 -3.95 5.24 -8.04
C ASP A 34 -3.44 6.62 -7.62
N LEU A 35 -2.48 7.15 -8.39
CA LEU A 35 -1.90 8.47 -8.11
C LEU A 35 -2.91 9.61 -8.28
N ALA A 36 -3.90 9.46 -9.15
CA ALA A 36 -4.90 10.50 -9.40
C ALA A 36 -5.88 10.59 -8.21
N ALA A 37 -6.22 9.47 -7.61
CA ALA A 37 -7.05 9.39 -6.41
C ALA A 37 -6.25 9.54 -5.10
N GLY A 38 -4.92 9.40 -5.14
CA GLY A 38 -4.07 9.40 -3.94
C GLY A 38 -4.34 8.19 -3.05
N SER A 39 -4.58 7.03 -3.65
CA SER A 39 -4.98 5.82 -2.92
C SER A 39 -4.28 4.57 -3.45
N VAL A 40 -4.35 3.51 -2.65
CA VAL A 40 -3.71 2.21 -2.91
C VAL A 40 -4.71 1.13 -2.60
N ALA A 41 -5.13 0.38 -3.62
CA ALA A 41 -5.94 -0.82 -3.42
C ALA A 41 -5.03 -1.98 -3.05
N VAL A 42 -5.26 -2.60 -1.89
CA VAL A 42 -4.48 -3.74 -1.41
C VAL A 42 -5.37 -4.98 -1.30
N GLU A 43 -4.85 -6.11 -1.72
CA GLU A 43 -5.46 -7.43 -1.60
C GLU A 43 -4.51 -8.37 -0.86
N PHE A 44 -4.97 -8.97 0.23
CA PHE A 44 -4.14 -9.77 1.12
C PHE A 44 -4.91 -10.89 1.81
N ASP A 45 -4.21 -11.86 2.39
CA ASP A 45 -4.80 -12.88 3.26
C ASP A 45 -4.67 -12.45 4.72
N GLU A 46 -5.80 -12.19 5.38
CA GLU A 46 -5.87 -11.77 6.78
C GLU A 46 -5.31 -12.80 7.77
N ASN A 47 -5.14 -14.06 7.34
CA ASN A 47 -4.48 -15.10 8.14
C ASN A 47 -2.95 -15.08 7.99
N ALA A 48 -2.42 -14.41 6.97
CA ALA A 48 -0.98 -14.35 6.66
C ALA A 48 -0.36 -12.99 6.97
N VAL A 49 -1.08 -11.89 6.71
CA VAL A 49 -0.62 -10.52 6.97
C VAL A 49 -1.77 -9.66 7.47
N THR A 50 -1.46 -8.71 8.34
CA THR A 50 -2.45 -7.77 8.88
C THR A 50 -2.46 -6.46 8.11
N LEU A 51 -3.57 -5.74 8.21
CA LEU A 51 -3.67 -4.40 7.64
C LEU A 51 -2.62 -3.44 8.23
N GLU A 52 -2.31 -3.57 9.51
CA GLU A 52 -1.31 -2.75 10.21
C GLU A 52 0.09 -2.93 9.60
N THR A 53 0.53 -4.17 9.39
CA THR A 53 1.83 -4.46 8.77
C THR A 53 1.92 -3.92 7.34
N ILE A 54 0.80 -3.93 6.59
CA ILE A 54 0.73 -3.31 5.26
C ILE A 54 0.90 -1.80 5.35
N LYS A 55 0.23 -1.14 6.32
CA LYS A 55 0.36 0.31 6.53
C LYS A 55 1.80 0.69 6.90
N GLU A 56 2.38 -0.01 7.86
CA GLU A 56 3.77 0.19 8.29
C GLU A 56 4.76 0.04 7.13
N ALA A 57 4.59 -0.96 6.26
CA ALA A 57 5.45 -1.15 5.11
C ALA A 57 5.35 -0.01 4.08
N ILE A 58 4.19 0.64 3.97
CA ILE A 58 4.01 1.84 3.12
C ILE A 58 4.66 3.06 3.78
N GLU A 59 4.51 3.20 5.10
CA GLU A 59 5.11 4.30 5.89
C GLU A 59 6.64 4.22 5.93
N ASP A 60 7.23 3.03 5.97
CA ASP A 60 8.68 2.81 5.89
C ASP A 60 9.27 3.28 4.55
N GLN A 61 8.46 3.32 3.48
CA GLN A 61 8.87 3.92 2.20
C GLN A 61 8.78 5.46 2.20
N GLY A 62 8.35 6.07 3.31
CA GLY A 62 8.24 7.52 3.48
C GLY A 62 6.89 8.10 3.04
N TYR A 63 5.81 7.30 3.06
CA TYR A 63 4.46 7.75 2.69
C TYR A 63 3.46 7.64 3.83
N ASP A 64 2.63 8.65 4.03
CA ASP A 64 1.63 8.68 5.11
C ASP A 64 0.35 7.94 4.73
N VAL A 65 -0.05 6.91 5.49
CA VAL A 65 -1.35 6.23 5.30
C VAL A 65 -2.42 6.85 6.20
N VAL A 66 -3.45 7.45 5.62
CA VAL A 66 -4.43 8.27 6.37
C VAL A 66 -5.78 7.61 6.63
N SER A 67 -6.11 6.52 5.94
CA SER A 67 -7.34 5.74 6.18
C SER A 67 -7.18 4.33 5.66
#